data_AF-A0A535F117-F1
#
_entry.id   AF-A0A535F117-F1
#
_cell.length_a   1.000
_cell.length_b   1.000
_cell.length_c   1.000
_cell.angle_alpha   90.00
_cell.angle_beta   90.00
_cell.angle_gamma   90.00
#
_symmetry.space_group_name_H-M   'P 1'
#
loop_
_entity.id
_entity.type
_entity.pdbx_description
1 polymer ?
#
loop_
_entity_poly.entity_id
_entity_poly.type
_entity_poly.pdbx_seq_one_letter_code
_entity_poly.pdbx_strand_id
1 'polypeptide(L)'
;MCAQYSEQTSRPTIDGTKGTISCSICGAIYEPSSLHGYLLQGPPIALESAFMCMCHFCFRCRRPACPDCWDHVHGICGACVQEARLPFRTQAAPLSGVLFAPSRQEQQRREQSESAPLILMQPGLFQKTFPPAIDEVATIPEIPSARQAFTGRTAKQRITKPEPPITASSYQHPSNMTAQKTVSTPTERQRIYIDELETRPPKDNRSRRQLGYALRITLFALLIIVLFFISAACISTDMNALIDATLHIDIRGEIAYLWALITHLY
;
A
#
# COMPACT_ATOMS: atom_id res chain seq x y z
N MET A 1 -30.45 3.80 -2.39
CA MET A 1 -29.81 5.13 -2.24
C MET A 1 -28.41 5.04 -2.82
N CYS A 2 -28.23 5.37 -4.09
CA CYS A 2 -26.90 5.47 -4.70
C CYS A 2 -26.38 6.86 -4.37
N ALA A 3 -25.42 6.96 -3.45
CA ALA A 3 -24.75 8.21 -3.18
C ALA A 3 -24.12 8.72 -4.48
N GLN A 4 -24.47 9.93 -4.92
CA GLN A 4 -23.76 10.63 -5.97
C GLN A 4 -22.32 10.82 -5.49
N TYR A 5 -21.45 9.92 -5.92
CA TYR A 5 -20.01 10.03 -5.72
C TYR A 5 -19.55 11.17 -6.63
N SER A 6 -19.46 12.37 -6.06
CA SER A 6 -18.80 13.49 -6.72
C SER A 6 -17.39 13.04 -7.08
N GLU A 7 -17.10 12.93 -8.37
CA GLU A 7 -15.82 12.52 -8.96
C GLU A 7 -14.76 13.61 -8.80
N GLN A 8 -14.74 14.27 -7.63
CA GLN A 8 -13.55 14.94 -7.13
C GLN A 8 -12.55 13.84 -6.79
N THR A 9 -11.82 13.44 -7.84
CA THR A 9 -10.59 12.67 -7.72
C THR A 9 -9.67 13.50 -6.84
N SER A 10 -9.62 13.15 -5.56
CA SER A 10 -8.89 13.87 -4.53
C SER A 10 -7.39 13.71 -4.80
N ARG A 11 -6.88 14.53 -5.72
CA ARG A 11 -5.46 14.63 -6.00
C ARG A 11 -4.74 15.05 -4.72
N PRO A 12 -3.54 14.50 -4.46
CA PRO A 12 -2.70 15.01 -3.38
C PRO A 12 -2.52 16.52 -3.57
N THR A 13 -2.63 17.28 -2.49
CA THR A 13 -2.46 18.73 -2.55
C THR A 13 -0.98 19.02 -2.35
N ILE A 14 -0.36 19.64 -3.37
CA ILE A 14 1.00 20.15 -3.27
C ILE A 14 0.92 21.55 -2.69
N ASP A 15 1.55 21.75 -1.53
CA ASP A 15 1.79 23.09 -1.03
C ASP A 15 3.03 23.65 -1.75
N GLY A 16 2.79 24.42 -2.81
CA GLY A 16 3.82 24.91 -3.73
C GLY A 16 4.91 25.77 -3.09
N THR A 17 4.77 26.13 -1.81
CA THR A 17 5.74 26.91 -1.06
C THR A 17 6.79 26.08 -0.33
N LYS A 18 6.59 24.76 -0.15
CA LYS A 18 7.46 23.94 0.73
C LYS A 18 8.00 22.66 0.12
N GLY A 19 7.67 22.33 -1.13
CA GLY A 19 8.13 21.07 -1.73
C GLY A 19 7.62 19.83 -0.98
N THR A 20 6.49 19.98 -0.26
CA THR A 20 5.84 18.91 0.50
C THR A 20 4.60 18.40 -0.23
N ILE A 21 4.26 17.14 0.01
CA ILE A 21 3.06 16.50 -0.53
C ILE A 21 2.21 15.90 0.58
N SER A 22 0.89 16.10 0.49
CA SER A 22 -0.07 15.62 1.48
C SER A 22 -0.89 14.44 0.95
N CYS A 23 -1.08 13.41 1.81
CA CYS A 23 -1.98 12.31 1.53
C CYS A 23 -3.43 12.81 1.59
N SER A 24 -4.19 12.66 0.50
CA SER A 24 -5.59 13.11 0.44
C SER A 24 -6.56 12.28 1.28
N ILE A 25 -6.13 11.14 1.83
CA ILE A 25 -6.95 10.28 2.69
C ILE A 25 -6.78 10.63 4.16
N CYS A 26 -5.55 10.78 4.63
CA CYS A 26 -5.26 10.93 6.06
C CYS A 26 -4.64 12.27 6.45
N GLY A 27 -4.26 13.10 5.47
CA GLY A 27 -3.58 14.37 5.70
C GLY A 27 -2.12 14.25 6.15
N ALA A 28 -1.51 13.05 6.09
CA ALA A 28 -0.08 12.89 6.36
C ALA A 28 0.75 13.74 5.38
N ILE A 29 1.79 14.41 5.88
CA ILE A 29 2.65 15.28 5.09
C ILE A 29 4.01 14.62 4.92
N TYR A 30 4.46 14.52 3.67
CA TYR A 30 5.75 13.98 3.28
C TYR A 30 6.63 15.05 2.64
N GLU A 31 7.93 14.95 2.86
CA GLU A 31 8.95 15.77 2.19
C GLU A 31 10.01 14.86 1.54
N PRO A 32 10.74 15.34 0.51
CA PRO A 32 11.88 14.62 -0.04
C PRO A 32 12.94 14.30 1.01
N SER A 33 13.43 13.06 0.99
CA SER A 33 14.62 12.67 1.75
C SER A 33 15.82 13.53 1.33
N SER A 34 16.75 13.78 2.26
CA SER A 34 18.01 14.49 1.98
C SER A 34 18.84 13.81 0.87
N LEU A 35 18.73 12.49 0.73
CA LEU A 35 19.36 11.71 -0.34
C LEU A 35 18.75 11.99 -1.73
N HIS A 36 17.53 12.53 -1.77
CA HIS A 36 16.75 12.77 -2.98
C HIS A 36 16.47 14.27 -3.19
N GLY A 37 17.42 15.14 -2.84
CA GLY A 37 17.27 16.59 -2.94
C GLY A 37 16.92 17.13 -4.34
N TYR A 38 17.18 16.35 -5.40
CA TYR A 38 16.74 16.69 -6.76
C TYR A 38 15.21 16.80 -6.90
N LEU A 39 14.43 16.16 -6.02
CA LEU A 39 12.97 16.26 -6.00
C LEU A 39 12.49 17.65 -5.56
N LEU A 40 13.28 18.40 -4.77
CA LEU A 40 12.98 19.78 -4.38
C LEU A 40 13.18 20.78 -5.53
N GLN A 41 14.10 20.48 -6.44
CA GLN A 41 14.41 21.31 -7.61
C GLN A 41 13.58 20.91 -8.84
N GLY A 42 12.99 19.72 -8.81
CA GLY A 42 12.22 19.16 -9.91
C GLY A 42 10.85 19.82 -10.08
N PRO A 43 10.19 19.57 -11.22
CA PRO A 43 8.81 20.01 -11.40
C PRO A 43 7.88 19.29 -10.39
N PRO A 44 6.75 19.89 -9.98
CA PRO A 44 5.84 19.31 -8.98
C PRO A 44 5.38 17.88 -9.29
N ILE A 45 5.27 17.54 -10.58
CA ILE A 45 4.93 16.19 -11.06
C ILE A 45 5.94 15.12 -10.63
N ALA A 46 7.21 15.48 -10.42
CA ALA A 46 8.23 14.54 -9.95
C ALA A 46 7.97 14.13 -8.50
N LEU A 47 7.57 15.10 -7.65
CA LEU A 47 7.20 14.85 -6.26
C LEU A 47 5.92 14.01 -6.17
N GLU A 48 4.90 14.34 -6.98
CA GLU A 48 3.68 13.52 -7.10
C GLU A 48 3.99 12.10 -7.54
N SER A 49 4.86 11.93 -8.55
CA SER A 49 5.24 10.60 -9.05
C SER A 49 5.96 9.79 -7.97
N ALA A 50 6.90 10.41 -7.23
CA ALA A 50 7.59 9.77 -6.12
C ALA A 50 6.60 9.33 -5.02
N PHE A 51 5.62 10.18 -4.71
CA PHE A 51 4.56 9.86 -3.75
C PHE A 51 3.64 8.74 -4.25
N MET A 52 3.26 8.74 -5.52
CA MET A 52 2.43 7.67 -6.09
C MET A 52 3.15 6.32 -6.09
N CYS A 53 4.47 6.29 -6.29
CA CYS A 53 5.27 5.06 -6.25
C CYS A 53 5.32 4.40 -4.86
N MET A 54 5.06 5.15 -3.78
CA MET A 54 4.95 4.60 -2.42
C MET A 54 3.52 4.32 -1.97
N CYS A 55 2.53 4.77 -2.72
CA CYS A 55 1.13 4.58 -2.36
C CYS A 55 0.62 3.18 -2.74
N HIS A 56 -0.39 2.71 -2.01
CA HIS A 56 -1.20 1.56 -2.37
C HIS A 56 -2.58 2.00 -2.86
N PHE A 57 -3.16 1.30 -3.83
CA PHE A 57 -4.50 1.63 -4.34
C PHE A 57 -5.57 0.88 -3.57
N CYS A 58 -6.48 1.61 -2.93
CA CYS A 58 -7.60 1.03 -2.18
C CYS A 58 -8.48 0.16 -3.08
N PHE A 59 -8.70 -1.10 -2.68
CA PHE A 59 -9.55 -2.02 -3.44
C PHE A 59 -11.00 -1.51 -3.57
N ARG A 60 -11.51 -0.81 -2.55
CA ARG A 60 -12.88 -0.29 -2.50
C ARG A 60 -13.04 1.02 -3.28
N CYS A 61 -12.28 2.06 -2.93
CA CYS A 61 -12.50 3.40 -3.49
C CYS A 61 -11.52 3.78 -4.61
N ARG A 62 -10.56 2.90 -4.95
CA ARG A 62 -9.52 3.10 -5.98
C ARG A 62 -8.63 4.34 -5.80
N ARG A 63 -8.70 5.01 -4.65
CA ARG A 63 -7.84 6.15 -4.31
C ARG A 63 -6.47 5.68 -3.79
N PRO A 64 -5.38 6.44 -4.04
CA PRO A 64 -4.06 6.15 -3.49
C PRO A 64 -4.02 6.44 -1.99
N ALA A 65 -3.63 5.44 -1.22
CA ALA A 65 -3.39 5.51 0.22
C ALA A 65 -1.89 5.52 0.48
N CYS A 66 -1.42 6.44 1.33
CA CYS A 66 -0.03 6.41 1.76
C CYS A 66 0.22 5.18 2.66
N PRO A 67 1.49 4.79 2.86
CA PRO A 67 1.84 3.64 3.71
C PRO A 67 1.23 3.70 5.12
N ASP A 68 1.07 4.90 5.68
CA ASP A 68 0.57 5.10 7.05
C ASP A 68 -0.95 4.99 7.18
N CYS A 69 -1.70 5.13 6.09
CA CYS A 69 -3.16 4.98 6.07
C CYS A 69 -3.63 3.76 5.27
N TRP A 70 -2.73 2.81 5.03
CA TRP A 70 -3.00 1.57 4.34
C TRP A 70 -3.23 0.42 5.34
N ASP A 71 -4.31 -0.32 5.15
CA ASP A 71 -4.57 -1.56 5.89
C ASP A 71 -4.10 -2.76 5.05
N HIS A 72 -3.00 -3.38 5.48
CA HIS A 72 -2.39 -4.52 4.78
C HIS A 72 -3.22 -5.80 4.86
N VAL A 73 -4.07 -5.94 5.88
CA VAL A 73 -4.90 -7.14 6.07
C VAL A 73 -6.07 -7.13 5.10
N HIS A 74 -6.71 -5.97 4.93
CA HIS A 74 -7.93 -5.85 4.15
C HIS A 74 -7.71 -5.28 2.73
N GLY A 75 -6.52 -4.72 2.44
CA GLY A 75 -6.23 -4.12 1.14
C GLY A 75 -7.05 -2.85 0.84
N ILE A 76 -7.37 -2.08 1.88
CA ILE A 76 -8.18 -0.87 1.80
C ILE A 76 -7.55 0.28 2.57
N CYS A 77 -7.96 1.52 2.25
CA CYS A 77 -7.47 2.71 2.95
C CYS A 77 -8.19 2.94 4.29
N GLY A 78 -7.56 3.69 5.19
CA GLY A 78 -8.09 4.01 6.52
C GLY A 78 -9.47 4.65 6.51
N ALA A 79 -9.80 5.47 5.51
CA ALA A 79 -11.14 6.04 5.36
C ALA A 79 -12.20 4.95 5.11
N CYS A 80 -11.91 4.00 4.22
CA CYS A 80 -12.81 2.87 3.94
C CYS A 80 -12.89 1.89 5.13
N VAL A 81 -11.81 1.73 5.88
CA VAL A 81 -11.79 0.94 7.14
C VAL A 81 -12.75 1.55 8.15
N GLN A 82 -12.66 2.87 8.37
CA GLN A 82 -13.53 3.60 9.30
C GLN A 82 -15.00 3.52 8.88
N GLU A 83 -15.28 3.70 7.58
CA GLU A 83 -16.63 3.57 7.01
C GLU A 83 -17.21 2.17 7.22
N ALA A 84 -16.38 1.12 7.06
CA ALA A 84 -16.77 -0.27 7.26
C ALA A 84 -16.77 -0.70 8.74
N ARG A 85 -16.35 0.17 9.67
CA ARG A 85 -16.15 -0.14 11.10
C ARG A 85 -15.24 -1.35 11.32
N LEU A 86 -14.22 -1.48 10.49
CA LEU A 86 -13.20 -2.51 10.64
C LEU A 86 -12.08 -2.02 11.59
N PRO A 87 -11.40 -2.92 12.31
CA PRO A 87 -10.23 -2.56 13.09
C PRO A 87 -9.08 -2.20 12.15
N PHE A 88 -8.58 -0.97 12.24
CA PHE A 88 -7.47 -0.51 11.41
C PHE A 88 -6.16 -1.17 11.85
N ARG A 89 -5.48 -1.86 10.92
CA ARG A 89 -4.19 -2.53 11.16
C ARG A 89 -3.16 -2.10 10.12
N THR A 90 -2.22 -1.25 10.53
CA THR A 90 -1.06 -0.86 9.70
C THR A 90 -0.03 -1.98 9.59
N GLN A 91 -0.08 -2.98 10.47
CA GLN A 91 0.80 -4.13 10.45
C GLN A 91 -0.06 -5.40 10.59
N ALA A 92 0.17 -6.36 9.69
CA ALA A 92 -0.36 -7.70 9.89
C ALA A 92 0.45 -8.34 11.02
N ALA A 93 -0.23 -8.80 12.07
CA ALA A 93 0.43 -9.59 13.09
C ALA A 93 1.12 -10.79 12.40
N PRO A 94 2.36 -11.14 12.77
CA PRO A 94 2.98 -12.36 12.27
C PRO A 94 2.00 -13.52 12.48
N LEU A 95 1.80 -14.33 11.45
CA LEU A 95 0.99 -15.54 11.59
C LEU A 95 1.63 -16.39 12.70
N SER A 96 0.97 -16.52 13.85
CA SER A 96 1.48 -17.36 14.93
C SER A 96 1.52 -18.80 14.42
N GLY A 97 2.72 -19.40 14.39
CA GLY A 97 2.93 -20.78 13.96
C GLY A 97 3.69 -20.97 12.64
N VAL A 98 4.11 -19.91 11.94
CA VAL A 98 5.08 -20.10 10.86
C VAL A 98 6.48 -20.30 11.44
N LEU A 99 7.11 -21.43 11.10
CA LEU A 99 8.47 -21.80 11.53
C LEU A 99 9.56 -20.85 11.02
N PHE A 100 9.23 -19.94 10.10
CA PHE A 100 10.18 -18.99 9.54
C PHE A 100 10.15 -17.68 10.34
N ALA A 101 11.32 -17.30 10.86
CA ALA A 101 11.48 -16.07 11.63
C ALA A 101 11.02 -14.84 10.79
N PRO A 102 10.19 -13.95 11.36
CA PRO A 102 9.72 -12.73 10.70
C PRO A 102 10.84 -11.72 10.37
N SER A 103 12.08 -12.00 10.77
CA SER A 103 13.23 -11.10 10.69
C SER A 103 13.48 -10.55 9.28
N ARG A 104 13.27 -11.34 8.23
CA ARG A 104 13.60 -10.91 6.87
C ARG A 104 12.69 -9.81 6.35
N GLN A 105 11.40 -9.85 6.69
CA GLN A 105 10.43 -8.88 6.19
C GLN A 105 10.57 -7.53 6.90
N GLU A 106 10.90 -7.56 8.18
CA GLU A 106 11.11 -6.35 8.97
C GLU A 106 12.46 -5.68 8.67
N GLN A 107 13.50 -6.48 8.41
CA GLN A 107 14.79 -5.98 7.93
C GLN A 107 14.66 -5.33 6.55
N GLN A 108 13.95 -5.98 5.61
CA GLN A 108 13.69 -5.41 4.29
C GLN A 108 12.89 -4.10 4.37
N ARG A 109 11.96 -3.98 5.34
CA ARG A 109 11.23 -2.73 5.58
C ARG A 109 12.14 -1.62 6.12
N ARG A 110 13.07 -1.93 7.02
CA ARG A 110 14.07 -0.95 7.50
C ARG A 110 14.99 -0.46 6.38
N GLU A 111 15.50 -1.38 5.56
CA GLU A 111 16.33 -1.06 4.41
C GLU A 111 15.57 -0.20 3.38
N GLN A 112 14.28 -0.49 3.16
CA GLN A 112 13.42 0.34 2.30
C GLN A 112 13.12 1.71 2.90
N SER A 113 13.02 1.85 4.22
CA SER A 113 12.83 3.15 4.87
C SER A 113 14.05 4.05 4.76
N GLU A 114 15.28 3.51 4.82
CA GLU A 114 16.50 4.32 4.68
C GLU A 114 16.70 4.88 3.27
N SER A 115 16.18 4.16 2.26
CA SER A 115 16.27 4.54 0.85
C SER A 115 15.00 5.20 0.31
N ALA A 116 14.01 5.48 1.16
CA ALA A 116 12.74 6.03 0.73
C ALA A 116 12.92 7.44 0.10
N PRO A 117 12.27 7.72 -1.04
CA PRO A 117 12.39 9.01 -1.72
C PRO A 117 11.74 10.15 -0.92
N LEU A 118 10.70 9.84 -0.15
CA LEU A 118 10.04 10.79 0.74
C LEU A 118 10.02 10.26 2.18
N ILE A 119 10.16 11.17 3.13
CA ILE A 119 10.08 10.92 4.56
C ILE A 119 8.82 11.56 5.14
N LEU A 120 8.25 10.92 6.18
CA LEU A 120 7.06 11.41 6.87
C LEU A 120 7.45 12.54 7.82
N MET A 121 6.89 13.74 7.60
CA MET A 121 7.10 14.90 8.47
C MET A 121 6.00 15.08 9.49
N GLN A 122 4.75 14.86 9.05
CA GLN A 122 3.59 15.00 9.91
C GLN A 122 2.68 13.78 9.79
N PRO A 123 2.43 13.06 10.89
CA PRO A 123 1.55 11.90 10.87
C PRO A 123 0.11 12.31 10.58
N GLY A 124 -0.58 11.48 9.79
CA GLY A 124 -1.98 11.67 9.43
C GLY A 124 -2.96 11.32 10.56
N LEU A 125 -4.25 11.48 10.27
CA LEU A 125 -5.37 11.26 11.20
C LEU A 125 -5.36 9.85 11.84
N PHE A 126 -4.98 8.82 11.08
CA PHE A 126 -5.07 7.42 11.54
C PHE A 126 -3.93 6.98 12.46
N GLN A 127 -2.84 7.74 12.59
CA GLN A 127 -1.71 7.40 13.47
C GLN A 127 -1.88 7.94 14.90
N LYS A 128 -2.75 8.93 15.12
CA LYS A 128 -2.76 9.71 16.38
C LYS A 128 -3.46 9.05 17.57
N THR A 129 -4.12 7.91 17.40
CA THR A 129 -5.19 7.51 18.35
C THR A 129 -5.13 6.11 18.92
N PHE A 130 -4.06 5.35 18.72
CA PHE A 130 -3.89 4.12 19.48
C PHE A 130 -2.67 4.30 20.38
N PRO A 131 -2.85 4.72 21.66
CA PRO A 131 -1.93 4.21 22.67
C PRO A 131 -1.79 2.72 22.39
N PRO A 132 -0.56 2.16 22.36
CA PRO A 132 -0.39 0.73 22.11
C PRO A 132 -1.41 0.05 23.00
N ALA A 133 -2.38 -0.63 22.38
CA ALA A 133 -3.24 -1.51 23.13
C ALA A 133 -2.23 -2.49 23.70
N ILE A 134 -1.85 -2.25 24.96
CA ILE A 134 -1.26 -3.26 25.77
C ILE A 134 -2.39 -4.27 25.74
N ASP A 135 -2.29 -5.23 24.83
CA ASP A 135 -2.88 -6.54 25.01
C ASP A 135 -2.21 -7.02 26.29
N GLU A 136 -2.68 -6.47 27.42
CA GLU A 136 -2.65 -7.11 28.69
C GLU A 136 -3.51 -8.32 28.40
N VAL A 137 -2.81 -9.35 27.91
CA VAL A 137 -3.22 -10.73 27.94
C VAL A 137 -3.52 -10.90 29.42
N ALA A 138 -4.75 -10.58 29.79
CA ALA A 138 -5.33 -10.94 31.05
C ALA A 138 -5.06 -12.42 31.08
N THR A 139 -4.04 -12.77 31.85
CA THR A 139 -3.67 -14.15 32.10
C THR A 139 -4.94 -14.69 32.67
N ILE A 140 -5.73 -15.38 31.85
CA ILE A 140 -6.96 -16.02 32.27
C ILE A 140 -6.47 -16.89 33.42
N PRO A 141 -6.85 -16.58 34.68
CA PRO A 141 -6.49 -17.47 35.76
C PRO A 141 -7.11 -18.80 35.36
N GLU A 142 -6.32 -19.87 35.32
CA GLU A 142 -6.87 -21.21 35.21
C GLU A 142 -7.92 -21.35 36.33
N ILE A 143 -9.20 -21.22 35.96
CA ILE A 143 -10.29 -21.49 36.87
C ILE A 143 -10.36 -23.01 36.94
N PRO A 144 -10.03 -23.65 38.08
CA PRO A 144 -10.30 -25.07 38.23
C PRO A 144 -11.81 -25.29 38.05
N SER A 145 -12.14 -26.21 37.15
CA SER A 145 -13.50 -26.60 36.79
C SER A 145 -14.28 -27.05 38.03
N ALA A 146 -15.05 -26.13 38.62
CA ALA A 146 -16.03 -26.43 39.64
C ALA A 146 -17.42 -26.37 39.00
N ARG A 147 -18.03 -27.55 38.80
CA ARG A 147 -19.46 -27.70 38.54
C ARG A 147 -20.25 -26.98 39.63
N GLN A 148 -20.85 -25.85 39.30
CA GLN A 148 -22.00 -25.36 40.06
C GLN A 148 -23.11 -24.93 39.11
N ALA A 149 -24.20 -25.70 39.18
CA ALA A 149 -25.51 -25.28 38.74
C ALA A 149 -25.93 -24.07 39.58
N PHE A 150 -26.40 -22.99 38.95
CA PHE A 150 -27.49 -22.21 39.54
C PHE A 150 -28.24 -21.39 38.50
N THR A 151 -29.46 -21.11 38.91
CA THR A 151 -30.67 -20.79 38.17
C THR A 151 -30.79 -19.34 37.73
N GLY A 152 -31.68 -19.15 36.75
CA GLY A 152 -32.10 -17.88 36.14
C GLY A 152 -32.21 -16.65 37.03
N ARG A 153 -31.93 -15.50 36.40
CA ARG A 153 -32.62 -14.24 36.68
C ARG A 153 -32.56 -13.34 35.45
N THR A 154 -33.75 -13.07 34.92
CA THR A 154 -34.06 -12.05 33.92
C THR A 154 -33.83 -10.66 34.51
N ALA A 155 -32.96 -9.86 33.87
CA ALA A 155 -32.80 -8.44 34.17
C ALA A 155 -33.12 -7.61 32.92
N LYS A 156 -34.23 -6.89 33.04
CA LYS A 156 -34.87 -5.99 32.08
C LYS A 156 -33.99 -4.75 31.89
N GLN A 157 -33.32 -4.61 30.75
CA GLN A 157 -32.54 -3.40 30.42
C GLN A 157 -33.44 -2.32 29.81
N ARG A 158 -33.46 -1.18 30.50
CA ARG A 158 -34.27 0.02 30.22
C ARG A 158 -33.56 0.87 29.16
N ILE A 159 -34.18 0.99 28.00
CA ILE A 159 -33.76 1.88 26.91
C ILE A 159 -33.91 3.34 27.40
N THR A 160 -32.81 4.08 27.42
CA THR A 160 -32.83 5.54 27.64
C THR A 160 -32.16 6.19 26.43
N LYS A 161 -32.98 6.86 25.62
CA LYS A 161 -32.61 7.60 24.41
C LYS A 161 -32.32 9.06 24.79
N PRO A 162 -31.13 9.61 24.49
CA PRO A 162 -30.91 11.04 24.50
C PRO A 162 -31.03 11.58 23.07
N GLU A 163 -31.97 12.50 22.90
CA GLU A 163 -32.14 13.37 21.73
C GLU A 163 -31.26 14.61 21.90
N PRO A 164 -30.46 15.00 20.88
CA PRO A 164 -29.87 16.33 20.86
C PRO A 164 -30.62 17.30 19.92
N PRO A 165 -30.56 18.61 20.23
CA PRO A 165 -31.43 19.63 19.69
C PRO A 165 -31.05 20.09 18.28
N ILE A 166 -32.10 20.35 17.49
CA ILE A 166 -32.06 21.05 16.22
C ILE A 166 -31.61 22.49 16.46
N THR A 167 -30.41 22.82 16.02
CA THR A 167 -29.95 24.23 15.93
C THR A 167 -29.94 24.62 14.47
N ALA A 168 -30.92 25.44 14.07
CA ALA A 168 -30.98 26.05 12.76
C ALA A 168 -29.86 27.09 12.64
N SER A 169 -28.84 26.80 11.83
CA SER A 169 -27.81 27.79 11.46
C SER A 169 -28.25 28.51 10.20
N SER A 170 -28.68 29.76 10.39
CA SER A 170 -28.88 30.77 9.34
C SER A 170 -27.55 31.07 8.67
N TYR A 171 -27.40 30.71 7.39
CA TYR A 171 -26.29 31.20 6.56
C TYR A 171 -26.70 32.55 5.97
N GLN A 172 -26.27 33.63 6.62
CA GLN A 172 -26.19 34.95 5.98
C GLN A 172 -25.03 34.94 4.99
N HIS A 173 -25.36 35.23 3.74
CA HIS A 173 -24.44 35.44 2.63
C HIS A 173 -24.09 36.94 2.59
N PRO A 174 -22.84 37.38 2.90
CA PRO A 174 -22.43 38.74 2.61
C PRO A 174 -21.93 38.79 1.17
N SER A 175 -22.82 39.26 0.30
CA SER A 175 -22.43 39.88 -0.96
C SER A 175 -21.72 41.19 -0.64
N ASN A 176 -20.39 41.22 -0.74
CA ASN A 176 -19.66 42.48 -0.81
C ASN A 176 -18.75 42.47 -2.03
N MET A 177 -19.25 43.14 -3.06
CA MET A 177 -18.45 43.78 -4.07
C MET A 177 -17.60 44.84 -3.40
N THR A 178 -16.28 44.77 -3.57
CA THR A 178 -15.47 45.98 -3.55
C THR A 178 -14.36 45.83 -4.57
N ALA A 179 -14.51 46.59 -5.64
CA ALA A 179 -13.47 46.84 -6.61
C ALA A 179 -12.27 47.47 -5.92
N GLN A 180 -11.15 46.74 -5.85
CA GLN A 180 -9.84 47.34 -5.67
C GLN A 180 -9.01 47.05 -6.91
N LYS A 181 -9.04 48.06 -7.78
CA LYS A 181 -8.11 48.29 -8.88
C LYS A 181 -6.74 48.62 -8.28
N THR A 182 -6.01 47.61 -7.85
CA THR A 182 -4.60 47.78 -7.48
C THR A 182 -3.78 47.46 -8.73
N VAL A 183 -3.27 48.53 -9.34
CA VAL A 183 -2.28 48.49 -10.42
C VAL A 183 -1.00 47.89 -9.85
N SER A 184 -0.93 46.56 -9.81
CA SER A 184 0.32 45.84 -9.70
C SER A 184 0.90 45.73 -11.10
N THR A 185 1.95 46.51 -11.29
CA THR A 185 3.01 46.37 -12.29
C THR A 185 3.08 44.95 -12.85
N PRO A 186 3.08 44.75 -14.18
CA PRO A 186 3.32 43.43 -14.74
C PRO A 186 4.78 43.09 -14.47
N THR A 187 5.06 42.51 -13.30
CA THR A 187 6.24 41.67 -13.12
C THR A 187 6.15 40.65 -14.23
N GLU A 188 7.05 40.84 -15.18
CA GLU A 188 7.31 40.04 -16.34
C GLU A 188 7.24 38.58 -15.94
N ARG A 189 6.02 38.06 -16.06
CA ARG A 189 5.68 36.66 -15.94
C ARG A 189 6.40 36.08 -17.12
N GLN A 190 7.66 35.73 -16.89
CA GLN A 190 8.53 35.03 -17.79
C GLN A 190 7.67 33.90 -18.33
N ARG A 191 7.11 34.12 -19.52
CA ARG A 191 6.54 33.09 -20.35
C ARG A 191 7.77 32.26 -20.66
N ILE A 192 8.07 31.34 -19.74
CA ILE A 192 8.83 30.16 -20.08
C ILE A 192 8.03 29.59 -21.24
N TYR A 193 8.56 29.82 -22.43
CA TYR A 193 8.04 29.34 -23.68
C TYR A 193 8.14 27.82 -23.55
N ILE A 194 7.05 27.18 -23.11
CA ILE A 194 6.97 25.72 -22.97
C ILE A 194 7.16 25.04 -24.34
N ASP A 195 7.01 25.80 -25.43
CA ASP A 195 7.31 25.34 -26.80
C ASP A 195 8.81 25.11 -27.07
N GLU A 196 9.73 25.54 -26.18
CA GLU A 196 11.17 25.33 -26.37
C GLU A 196 11.77 24.23 -25.47
N LEU A 197 10.95 23.51 -24.69
CA LEU A 197 11.36 22.25 -24.03
C LEU A 197 10.98 20.99 -24.82
N GLU A 198 10.40 21.14 -26.02
CA GLU A 198 9.94 20.03 -26.87
C GLU A 198 10.92 19.68 -28.00
N THR A 199 12.20 20.02 -27.85
CA THR A 199 13.30 19.47 -28.67
C THR A 199 14.10 18.40 -27.92
N ARG A 200 13.53 17.80 -26.87
CA ARG A 200 14.05 16.50 -26.41
C ARG A 200 13.68 15.50 -27.51
N PRO A 201 14.67 14.89 -28.21
CA PRO A 201 14.37 13.91 -29.24
C PRO A 201 13.43 12.86 -28.64
N PRO A 202 12.35 12.47 -29.35
CA PRO A 202 11.41 11.48 -28.85
C PRO A 202 12.23 10.30 -28.36
N LYS A 203 12.22 10.08 -27.05
CA LYS A 203 13.03 9.05 -26.42
C LYS A 203 12.51 7.73 -26.98
N ASP A 204 13.26 7.21 -27.94
CA ASP A 204 13.00 5.98 -28.66
C ASP A 204 12.44 4.94 -27.67
N ASN A 205 11.14 4.71 -27.80
CA ASN A 205 10.40 3.66 -27.11
C ASN A 205 10.58 2.31 -27.80
N ARG A 206 11.39 2.25 -28.88
CA ARG A 206 11.82 1.05 -29.57
C ARG A 206 12.73 0.22 -28.68
N SER A 207 13.61 0.84 -27.89
CA SER A 207 14.51 0.15 -26.95
C SER A 207 13.76 -0.55 -25.83
N ARG A 208 12.72 0.07 -25.26
CA ARG A 208 11.85 -0.57 -24.25
C ARG A 208 11.07 -1.75 -24.82
N ARG A 209 10.60 -1.64 -26.07
CA ARG A 209 9.92 -2.76 -26.75
C ARG A 209 10.91 -3.89 -27.06
N GLN A 210 12.10 -3.59 -27.58
CA GLN A 210 13.16 -4.57 -27.84
C GLN A 210 13.62 -5.29 -26.57
N LEU A 211 13.76 -4.58 -25.44
CA LEU A 211 14.09 -5.19 -24.16
C LEU A 211 12.99 -6.17 -23.70
N GLY A 212 11.72 -5.81 -23.91
CA GLY A 212 10.59 -6.70 -23.63
C GLY A 212 10.60 -7.97 -24.49
N TYR A 213 10.90 -7.85 -25.78
CA TYR A 213 11.02 -9.01 -26.68
C TYR A 213 12.24 -9.88 -26.34
N ALA A 214 13.40 -9.27 -26.09
CA ALA A 214 14.60 -9.97 -25.69
C ALA A 214 14.37 -10.76 -24.40
N LEU A 215 13.78 -10.14 -23.37
CA LEU A 215 13.47 -10.82 -22.11
C LEU A 215 12.52 -12.00 -22.30
N ARG A 216 11.48 -11.87 -23.13
CA ARG A 216 10.55 -12.96 -23.44
C ARG A 216 11.24 -14.12 -24.15
N ILE A 217 12.10 -13.82 -25.12
CA ILE A 217 12.87 -14.83 -25.86
C ILE A 217 13.83 -15.55 -24.91
N THR A 218 14.55 -14.81 -24.05
CA THR A 218 15.46 -15.39 -23.06
C THR A 218 14.71 -16.28 -22.07
N LEU A 219 13.56 -15.84 -21.56
CA LEU A 219 12.74 -16.63 -20.64
C LEU A 219 12.23 -17.91 -21.32
N PHE A 220 11.77 -17.81 -22.57
CA PHE A 220 11.31 -18.96 -23.35
C PHE A 220 12.45 -19.96 -23.62
N ALA A 221 13.64 -19.47 -23.96
CA ALA A 221 14.83 -20.32 -24.15
C ALA A 221 15.23 -21.04 -22.85
N LEU A 222 15.23 -20.34 -21.70
CA LEU A 222 15.49 -20.95 -20.40
C LEU A 222 14.47 -22.03 -20.06
N LEU A 223 13.18 -21.79 -20.35
CA LEU A 223 12.12 -22.76 -20.12
C LEU A 223 12.34 -24.03 -20.97
N ILE A 224 12.72 -23.90 -22.24
CA ILE A 224 13.06 -25.04 -23.10
C ILE A 224 14.24 -25.82 -22.54
N ILE A 225 15.29 -25.14 -22.06
CA ILE A 225 16.46 -25.80 -21.47
C ILE A 225 16.06 -26.61 -20.23
N VAL A 226 15.24 -26.04 -19.34
CA VAL A 226 14.74 -26.73 -18.15
C VAL A 226 13.92 -27.96 -18.53
N LEU A 227 12.99 -27.84 -19.48
CA LEU A 227 12.19 -28.96 -19.97
C LEU A 227 13.04 -30.06 -20.60
N PHE A 228 14.11 -29.69 -21.31
CA PHE A 228 15.06 -30.64 -21.88
C PHE A 228 15.77 -31.43 -20.77
N PHE A 229 16.28 -30.77 -19.73
CA PHE A 229 16.91 -31.46 -18.59
C PHE A 229 15.95 -32.39 -17.86
N ILE A 230 14.70 -31.97 -17.63
CA ILE A 230 13.67 -32.83 -17.03
C ILE A 230 13.44 -34.07 -17.90
N SER A 231 13.28 -33.87 -19.22
CA SER A 231 13.05 -34.98 -20.16
C SER A 231 14.24 -35.96 -20.17
N ALA A 232 15.47 -35.44 -20.18
CA ALA A 232 16.69 -36.25 -20.14
C ALA A 232 16.80 -37.07 -18.84
N ALA A 233 16.47 -36.48 -17.69
CA ALA A 233 16.47 -37.16 -16.39
C ALA A 233 15.40 -38.28 -16.31
N CYS A 234 14.24 -38.08 -16.93
CA CYS A 234 13.20 -39.10 -17.01
C CYS A 234 13.63 -40.30 -17.87
N ILE A 235 14.38 -40.06 -18.95
CA ILE A 235 14.80 -41.13 -19.87
C ILE A 235 16.04 -41.87 -19.34
N SER A 236 17.00 -41.16 -18.73
CA SER A 236 18.29 -41.73 -18.31
C SER A 236 18.54 -41.61 -16.80
N THR A 237 18.87 -42.73 -16.17
CA THR A 237 19.26 -42.79 -14.75
C THR A 237 20.57 -42.05 -14.49
N ASP A 238 21.52 -42.12 -15.43
CA ASP A 238 22.83 -41.50 -15.30
C ASP A 238 22.72 -39.97 -15.37
N MET A 239 21.84 -39.46 -16.24
CA MET A 239 21.53 -38.03 -16.30
C MET A 239 20.82 -37.55 -15.03
N ASN A 240 19.94 -38.35 -14.44
CA ASN A 240 19.32 -38.03 -13.15
C ASN A 240 20.37 -37.95 -12.03
N ALA A 241 21.30 -38.90 -11.97
CA ALA A 241 22.38 -38.90 -10.97
C ALA A 241 23.34 -37.71 -11.15
N LEU A 242 23.64 -37.32 -12.40
CA LEU A 242 24.46 -36.13 -12.68
C LEU A 242 23.77 -34.84 -12.22
N ILE A 243 22.46 -34.73 -12.46
CA ILE A 243 21.66 -33.58 -12.02
C ILE A 243 21.57 -33.54 -10.49
N ASP A 244 21.33 -34.67 -9.84
CA ASP A 244 21.33 -34.78 -8.38
C ASP A 244 22.70 -34.37 -7.80
N ALA A 245 23.81 -34.82 -8.40
CA ALA A 245 25.14 -34.42 -7.96
C ALA A 245 25.44 -32.93 -8.13
N THR A 246 24.84 -32.26 -9.13
CA THR A 246 25.14 -30.86 -9.46
C THR A 246 24.18 -29.88 -8.79
N LEU A 247 22.89 -30.21 -8.78
CA LEU A 247 21.80 -29.34 -8.30
C LEU A 247 21.21 -29.81 -6.97
N HIS A 248 21.57 -31.00 -6.48
CA HIS A 248 21.00 -31.62 -5.28
C HIS A 248 19.47 -31.76 -5.35
N ILE A 249 18.95 -32.07 -6.54
CA ILE A 249 17.53 -32.25 -6.80
C ILE A 249 17.35 -33.60 -7.51
N ASP A 250 16.64 -34.54 -6.86
CA ASP A 250 16.20 -35.78 -7.48
C ASP A 250 14.87 -35.56 -8.23
N ILE A 251 14.97 -35.31 -9.53
CA ILE A 251 13.82 -35.02 -10.40
C ILE A 251 12.80 -36.17 -10.37
N ARG A 252 13.27 -37.42 -10.31
CA ARG A 252 12.37 -38.59 -10.30
C ARG A 252 11.60 -38.69 -8.98
N GLY A 253 12.27 -38.42 -7.85
CA GLY A 253 11.63 -38.34 -6.54
C GLY A 253 10.56 -37.26 -6.49
N GLU A 254 10.85 -36.06 -6.99
CA GLU A 254 9.91 -34.93 -7.03
C GLU A 254 8.70 -35.21 -7.93
N ILE A 255 8.90 -35.81 -9.11
CA ILE A 255 7.79 -36.20 -10.00
C ILE A 255 6.91 -37.26 -9.33
N ALA A 256 7.50 -38.26 -8.68
CA ALA A 256 6.75 -39.29 -7.96
C ALA A 256 5.93 -38.69 -6.80
N TYR A 257 6.51 -37.74 -6.07
CA TYR A 257 5.82 -37.01 -5.01
C TYR A 257 4.64 -36.18 -5.55
N LEU A 258 4.84 -35.43 -6.64
CA LEU A 258 3.77 -34.65 -7.28
C LEU A 258 2.63 -35.55 -7.78
N TRP A 259 2.97 -36.70 -8.35
CA TRP A 259 1.97 -37.66 -8.79
C TRP A 259 1.16 -38.24 -7.62
N ALA A 260 1.84 -38.58 -6.50
CA ALA A 260 1.18 -39.02 -5.28
C ALA A 260 0.24 -37.95 -4.71
N LEU A 261 0.64 -36.66 -4.78
CA LEU A 261 -0.20 -35.55 -4.35
C LEU A 261 -1.44 -35.40 -5.22
N ILE A 262 -1.30 -35.48 -6.55
CA ILE A 262 -2.43 -35.39 -7.49
C ILE A 262 -3.41 -36.54 -7.26
N THR A 263 -2.91 -37.77 -7.09
CA THR A 263 -3.75 -38.94 -6.81
C THR A 263 -4.45 -38.91 -5.46
N HIS A 264 -3.95 -38.13 -4.49
CA HIS A 264 -4.64 -37.91 -3.21
C HIS A 264 -5.71 -36.80 -3.30
N LEU A 265 -5.60 -35.89 -4.27
CA LEU A 265 -6.54 -34.77 -4.45
C LEU A 265 -7.77 -35.12 -5.29
N TYR A 266 -7.69 -36.17 -6.12
CA TYR A 266 -8.77 -36.65 -7.00
C TYR A 266 -9.23 -38.05 -6.59
#